data_AF-K9QQV1-F1
#
_entry.id   AF-K9QQV1-F1
#
_cell.length_a   1.000
_cell.length_b   1.000
_cell.length_c   1.000
_cell.angle_alpha   90.00
_cell.angle_beta   90.00
_cell.angle_gamma   90.00
#
_symmetry.space_group_name_H-M   'P 1'
#
loop_
_entity.id
_entity.type
_entity.pdbx_description
1 polymer ?
#
loop_
_entity_poly.entity_id
_entity_poly.type
_entity_poly.pdbx_seq_one_letter_code
_entity_poly.pdbx_strand_id
1 'polypeptide(L)'
;MANITGTQYNDNNSFQYVNGVLVYLPSLVGTALDDYISGLAGNDILYGNDGNDTLNGGTGADTMYGGTGNDNYYVDNLGDVVTEYAFQGTDTVYSSISYTLGANVENLTLIGTAYGGYGNSLNNVISGNDSNNYLFGSSGNDTLYGNGGNDTLSGGTGADTMYGGTGNDNYYVDNAGDVVIEYASQGTDRVYSSISYTLGSNVENLTLTGTAYGGYGNSLNNVISGNSSNNYLFGNSGNDTLYGNDGNDTLSGGTGADTMYGGTGNDNYYVDNAGDVVIEYASQGTDRVYSSIFSYTLGSNVENLTLTGSAERGYGNSLNNVISGNSSNNYLYGNGGNDTLIGGGGNDYLNGFGSGQEYDLLTGGLGADTFAVGSGNGVQYTGLGYATITDFSRAEGDKIQLLYLPDNNQYSLGSGNWGGSSALDTGIFYNGDLIGVVRDTTTVSLQQDFTFVSLAVG
;
A
#
# COMPACT_ATOMS: atom_id res chain seq x y z
N MET A 1 13.11 -53.47 2.02
CA MET A 1 11.67 -53.44 1.75
C MET A 1 11.04 -54.81 1.93
N ALA A 2 10.73 -55.17 3.19
CA ALA A 2 9.75 -56.21 3.46
C ALA A 2 8.34 -55.59 3.41
N ASN A 3 7.35 -56.38 2.95
CA ASN A 3 5.95 -55.95 2.91
C ASN A 3 5.20 -56.64 4.06
N ILE A 4 4.62 -55.84 4.96
CA ILE A 4 3.91 -56.30 6.15
C ILE A 4 2.46 -55.82 6.04
N THR A 5 1.54 -56.78 5.82
CA THR A 5 0.10 -56.49 5.69
C THR A 5 -0.70 -57.27 6.72
N GLY A 6 -1.56 -56.59 7.49
CA GLY A 6 -2.51 -57.25 8.38
C GLY A 6 -3.64 -57.92 7.60
N THR A 7 -3.65 -59.23 7.40
CA THR A 7 -4.73 -59.88 6.63
C THR A 7 -6.06 -59.94 7.41
N GLN A 8 -7.12 -59.51 6.72
CA GLN A 8 -8.54 -59.44 7.06
C GLN A 8 -9.13 -60.59 7.92
N TYR A 9 -9.85 -60.26 9.00
CA TYR A 9 -11.26 -60.63 9.24
C TYR A 9 -11.84 -59.84 10.44
N ASN A 10 -13.09 -59.40 10.27
CA ASN A 10 -13.96 -58.62 11.18
C ASN A 10 -13.56 -58.50 12.66
N ASP A 11 -13.60 -57.25 13.11
CA ASP A 11 -13.69 -56.80 14.50
C ASP A 11 -12.38 -56.94 15.30
N ASN A 12 -11.54 -55.91 15.19
CA ASN A 12 -10.53 -55.47 16.16
C ASN A 12 -9.15 -56.15 16.25
N ASN A 13 -8.65 -56.98 15.32
CA ASN A 13 -7.28 -57.51 15.48
C ASN A 13 -6.52 -57.78 14.18
N SER A 14 -5.35 -57.15 14.04
CA SER A 14 -4.34 -57.39 13.02
C SER A 14 -3.44 -58.60 13.38
N PHE A 15 -3.12 -59.45 12.39
CA PHE A 15 -2.24 -60.61 12.54
C PHE A 15 -0.93 -60.38 11.79
N GLN A 16 0.20 -60.86 12.34
CA GLN A 16 1.49 -60.90 11.64
C GLN A 16 2.00 -62.34 11.47
N TYR A 17 2.78 -62.57 10.41
CA TYR A 17 3.56 -63.79 10.23
C TYR A 17 4.98 -63.61 10.78
N VAL A 18 5.26 -64.21 11.93
CA VAL A 18 6.62 -64.29 12.48
C VAL A 18 7.14 -65.71 12.26
N ASN A 19 8.19 -65.86 11.45
CA ASN A 19 8.77 -67.17 11.09
C ASN A 19 7.77 -68.19 10.53
N GLY A 20 6.77 -67.73 9.76
CA GLY A 20 5.75 -68.59 9.14
C GLY A 20 4.63 -69.04 10.08
N VAL A 21 4.56 -68.51 11.30
CA VAL A 21 3.48 -68.74 12.26
C VAL A 21 2.63 -67.47 12.39
N LEU A 22 1.31 -67.65 12.35
CA LEU A 22 0.34 -66.57 12.59
C LEU A 22 0.36 -66.23 14.08
N VAL A 23 0.85 -65.05 14.44
CA VAL A 23 0.93 -64.57 15.82
C VAL A 23 -0.01 -63.39 16.00
N TYR A 24 -0.80 -63.42 17.08
CA TYR A 24 -1.58 -62.30 17.55
C TYR A 24 -0.62 -61.22 18.06
N LEU A 25 -0.61 -60.06 17.42
CA LEU A 25 0.06 -58.88 17.95
C LEU A 25 -0.92 -57.72 17.88
N PRO A 26 -1.15 -56.98 18.98
CA PRO A 26 -1.91 -55.73 18.95
C PRO A 26 -1.18 -54.62 18.17
N SER A 27 -0.13 -54.97 17.44
CA SER A 27 0.81 -54.07 16.78
C SER A 27 1.43 -54.74 15.56
N LEU A 28 1.47 -54.05 14.42
CA LEU A 28 2.32 -54.42 13.29
C LEU A 28 3.73 -53.88 13.53
N VAL A 29 4.71 -54.75 13.66
CA VAL A 29 6.11 -54.39 13.88
C VAL A 29 6.95 -54.71 12.64
N GLY A 30 7.74 -53.74 12.20
CA GLY A 30 8.74 -53.81 11.15
C GLY A 30 10.05 -54.47 11.61
N THR A 31 11.04 -54.37 10.76
CA THR A 31 12.40 -54.89 10.95
C THR A 31 13.36 -53.74 11.19
N ALA A 32 14.68 -53.96 11.03
CA ALA A 32 15.68 -52.88 11.10
C ALA A 32 16.11 -52.40 9.70
N LEU A 33 15.25 -52.61 8.70
CA LEU A 33 15.45 -52.26 7.30
C LEU A 33 14.21 -51.48 6.84
N ASP A 34 14.34 -50.71 5.77
CA ASP A 34 13.21 -50.06 5.11
C ASP A 34 12.05 -51.05 4.87
N ASP A 35 10.87 -50.74 5.40
CA ASP A 35 9.67 -51.58 5.38
C ASP A 35 8.45 -50.83 4.87
N TYR A 36 7.49 -51.58 4.33
CA TYR A 36 6.15 -51.08 4.02
C TYR A 36 5.14 -51.79 4.92
N ILE A 37 4.48 -51.04 5.79
CA ILE A 37 3.55 -51.55 6.81
C ILE A 37 2.16 -50.98 6.55
N SER A 38 1.16 -51.84 6.44
CA SER A 38 -0.23 -51.43 6.20
C SER A 38 -1.21 -52.04 7.22
N GLY A 39 -1.92 -51.18 7.96
CA GLY A 39 -2.94 -51.54 8.96
C GLY A 39 -4.26 -51.99 8.33
N LEU A 40 -4.61 -51.42 7.17
CA LEU A 40 -5.84 -51.65 6.41
C LEU A 40 -7.08 -51.04 7.05
N ALA A 41 -7.76 -51.77 7.93
CA ALA A 41 -9.03 -51.35 8.49
C ALA A 41 -9.12 -51.74 9.96
N GLY A 42 -9.59 -50.81 10.78
CA GLY A 42 -9.60 -50.94 12.23
C GLY A 42 -8.66 -49.91 12.86
N ASN A 43 -8.53 -49.97 14.18
CA ASN A 43 -7.58 -49.12 14.90
C ASN A 43 -6.32 -49.95 15.13
N ASP A 44 -5.26 -49.66 14.41
CA ASP A 44 -4.00 -50.39 14.41
C ASP A 44 -2.88 -49.61 15.09
N ILE A 45 -1.86 -50.34 15.53
CA ILE A 45 -0.61 -49.76 16.03
C ILE A 45 0.53 -50.25 15.13
N LEU A 46 1.25 -49.36 14.47
CA LEU A 46 2.33 -49.68 13.55
C LEU A 46 3.67 -49.21 14.12
N TYR A 47 4.70 -50.05 14.05
CA TYR A 47 6.08 -49.74 14.44
C TYR A 47 7.03 -50.04 13.28
N GLY A 48 7.75 -49.05 12.75
CA GLY A 48 8.78 -49.24 11.73
C GLY A 48 10.07 -49.84 12.30
N ASN A 49 10.57 -49.24 13.39
CA ASN A 49 11.86 -49.46 14.06
C ASN A 49 13.03 -48.71 13.44
N ASP A 50 13.96 -49.38 12.74
CA ASP A 50 15.09 -48.71 12.10
C ASP A 50 14.93 -48.85 10.59
N GLY A 51 15.30 -47.83 9.82
CA GLY A 51 15.17 -47.84 8.35
C GLY A 51 14.27 -46.71 7.89
N ASN A 52 14.21 -46.50 6.56
CA ASN A 52 13.26 -45.54 5.99
C ASN A 52 11.96 -46.29 5.67
N ASP A 53 11.01 -46.23 6.59
CA ASP A 53 9.79 -47.01 6.56
C ASP A 53 8.64 -46.24 5.93
N THR A 54 7.63 -46.98 5.50
CA THR A 54 6.35 -46.44 5.02
C THR A 54 5.23 -47.09 5.80
N LEU A 55 4.56 -46.30 6.64
CA LEU A 55 3.48 -46.72 7.51
C LEU A 55 2.17 -46.16 6.95
N ASN A 56 1.24 -47.05 6.61
CA ASN A 56 -0.09 -46.70 6.13
C ASN A 56 -1.14 -47.28 7.07
N GLY A 57 -1.74 -46.44 7.92
CA GLY A 57 -2.78 -46.85 8.85
C GLY A 57 -3.98 -47.47 8.12
N GLY A 58 -4.44 -46.80 7.07
CA GLY A 58 -5.67 -47.14 6.39
C GLY A 58 -6.86 -46.60 7.18
N THR A 59 -8.02 -47.25 7.08
CA THR A 59 -9.23 -46.73 7.71
C THR A 59 -9.30 -47.07 9.18
N GLY A 60 -9.53 -46.08 10.03
CA GLY A 60 -9.75 -46.27 11.48
C GLY A 60 -8.92 -45.25 12.22
N ALA A 61 -8.81 -45.35 13.55
CA ALA A 61 -7.95 -44.44 14.31
C ALA A 61 -6.65 -45.16 14.65
N ASP A 62 -5.60 -44.89 13.88
CA ASP A 62 -4.34 -45.61 13.94
C ASP A 62 -3.27 -44.88 14.76
N THR A 63 -2.29 -45.62 15.28
CA THR A 63 -1.09 -45.03 15.91
C THR A 63 0.15 -45.56 15.21
N MET A 64 0.95 -44.67 14.64
CA MET A 64 2.13 -45.01 13.84
C MET A 64 3.40 -44.46 14.49
N TYR A 65 4.40 -45.32 14.67
CA TYR A 65 5.74 -45.02 15.16
C TYR A 65 6.73 -45.44 14.07
N GLY A 66 7.45 -44.50 13.46
CA GLY A 66 8.45 -44.81 12.43
C GLY A 66 9.70 -45.37 13.06
N GLY A 67 10.29 -44.63 14.01
CA GLY A 67 11.52 -45.02 14.66
C GLY A 67 12.71 -44.32 14.01
N THR A 68 13.90 -44.91 13.94
CA THR A 68 15.06 -44.21 13.32
C THR A 68 15.07 -44.36 11.81
N GLY A 69 15.40 -43.29 11.09
CA GLY A 69 15.35 -43.20 9.64
C GLY A 69 14.39 -42.10 9.20
N ASN A 70 14.26 -41.93 7.89
CA ASN A 70 13.34 -40.95 7.31
C ASN A 70 12.08 -41.68 6.84
N ASP A 71 11.02 -41.56 7.63
CA ASP A 71 9.82 -42.36 7.52
C ASP A 71 8.69 -41.60 6.81
N ASN A 72 7.80 -42.36 6.18
CA ASN A 72 6.60 -41.85 5.51
C ASN A 72 5.33 -42.39 6.20
N TYR A 73 4.42 -41.50 6.58
CA TYR A 73 3.14 -41.86 7.19
C TYR A 73 1.99 -41.49 6.27
N TYR A 74 1.02 -42.39 6.09
CA TYR A 74 -0.24 -42.08 5.41
C TYR A 74 -1.37 -41.96 6.44
N VAL A 75 -1.98 -40.78 6.48
CA VAL A 75 -3.07 -40.43 7.40
C VAL A 75 -4.34 -40.17 6.60
N ASP A 76 -5.43 -40.84 6.96
CA ASP A 76 -6.74 -40.66 6.33
C ASP A 76 -7.90 -40.46 7.31
N ASN A 77 -7.62 -40.59 8.62
CA ASN A 77 -8.60 -40.44 9.68
C ASN A 77 -8.17 -39.40 10.72
N LEU A 78 -9.12 -38.63 11.23
CA LEU A 78 -8.86 -37.63 12.27
C LEU A 78 -8.32 -38.25 13.57
N GLY A 79 -8.58 -39.54 13.78
CA GLY A 79 -8.06 -40.30 14.92
C GLY A 79 -6.62 -40.79 14.75
N ASP A 80 -5.99 -40.62 13.58
CA ASP A 80 -4.64 -41.11 13.34
C ASP A 80 -3.60 -40.26 14.10
N VAL A 81 -2.65 -40.94 14.72
CA VAL A 81 -1.57 -40.34 15.49
C VAL A 81 -0.22 -40.80 14.97
N VAL A 82 0.61 -39.85 14.53
CA VAL A 82 2.03 -40.07 14.23
C VAL A 82 2.84 -39.71 15.46
N THR A 83 3.72 -40.60 15.91
CA THR A 83 4.55 -40.40 17.11
C THR A 83 6.02 -40.60 16.80
N GLU A 84 6.76 -39.50 16.79
CA GLU A 84 8.21 -39.47 16.60
C GLU A 84 8.96 -38.91 17.81
N TYR A 85 10.20 -39.36 18.00
CA TYR A 85 11.13 -38.84 19.01
C TYR A 85 12.25 -38.02 18.37
N ALA A 86 12.92 -37.22 19.19
CA ALA A 86 14.01 -36.37 18.72
C ALA A 86 15.18 -37.20 18.15
N PHE A 87 15.80 -36.67 17.08
CA PHE A 87 16.97 -37.26 16.41
C PHE A 87 16.70 -38.61 15.73
N GLN A 88 15.46 -38.85 15.33
CA GLN A 88 15.06 -40.08 14.67
C GLN A 88 15.14 -39.99 13.14
N GLY A 89 14.95 -38.82 12.54
CA GLY A 89 15.29 -38.60 11.15
C GLY A 89 14.66 -37.34 10.62
N THR A 90 14.18 -37.40 9.39
CA THR A 90 13.38 -36.35 8.76
C THR A 90 12.18 -36.98 8.12
N ASP A 91 11.03 -36.75 8.74
CA ASP A 91 9.86 -37.59 8.58
C ASP A 91 8.75 -36.86 7.84
N THR A 92 7.95 -37.60 7.06
CA THR A 92 6.96 -37.03 6.15
C THR A 92 5.57 -37.63 6.35
N VAL A 93 4.59 -36.79 6.62
CA VAL A 93 3.18 -37.19 6.63
C VAL A 93 2.53 -36.86 5.29
N TYR A 94 1.90 -37.85 4.67
CA TYR A 94 0.98 -37.71 3.55
C TYR A 94 -0.44 -37.80 4.09
N SER A 95 -1.17 -36.68 4.10
CA SER A 95 -2.51 -36.63 4.70
C SER A 95 -3.61 -36.37 3.67
N SER A 96 -4.65 -37.20 3.67
CA SER A 96 -5.85 -37.00 2.85
C SER A 96 -6.96 -36.18 3.54
N ILE A 97 -6.67 -35.74 4.77
CA ILE A 97 -7.49 -34.86 5.60
C ILE A 97 -6.65 -33.65 6.06
N SER A 98 -7.28 -32.68 6.69
CA SER A 98 -6.51 -31.60 7.33
C SER A 98 -5.73 -32.14 8.54
N TYR A 99 -4.45 -31.75 8.66
CA TYR A 99 -3.54 -32.38 9.60
C TYR A 99 -2.58 -31.38 10.26
N THR A 100 -2.33 -31.60 11.56
CA THR A 100 -1.33 -30.85 12.34
C THR A 100 -0.19 -31.77 12.69
N LEU A 101 1.04 -31.38 12.34
CA LEU A 101 2.23 -32.17 12.65
C LEU A 101 2.43 -32.31 14.16
N GLY A 102 2.63 -33.55 14.61
CA GLY A 102 3.09 -33.85 15.95
C GLY A 102 4.52 -33.36 16.17
N ALA A 103 5.01 -33.39 17.41
CA ALA A 103 6.40 -33.05 17.71
C ALA A 103 7.39 -33.98 16.97
N ASN A 104 8.55 -33.44 16.59
CA ASN A 104 9.63 -34.19 15.91
C ASN A 104 9.26 -34.70 14.50
N VAL A 105 8.22 -34.15 13.87
CA VAL A 105 7.89 -34.43 12.48
C VAL A 105 8.10 -33.16 11.66
N GLU A 106 8.88 -33.26 10.59
CA GLU A 106 9.34 -32.09 9.83
C GLU A 106 8.43 -31.77 8.63
N ASN A 107 7.93 -32.78 7.92
CA ASN A 107 7.30 -32.57 6.62
C ASN A 107 5.83 -33.00 6.58
N LEU A 108 5.01 -32.22 5.88
CA LEU A 108 3.62 -32.52 5.59
C LEU A 108 3.35 -32.35 4.09
N THR A 109 2.71 -33.33 3.47
CA THR A 109 2.16 -33.25 2.12
C THR A 109 0.66 -33.54 2.17
N LEU A 110 -0.15 -32.56 1.80
CA LEU A 110 -1.59 -32.75 1.64
C LEU A 110 -1.85 -33.49 0.33
N ILE A 111 -2.73 -34.49 0.38
CA ILE A 111 -3.17 -35.28 -0.78
C ILE A 111 -4.70 -35.37 -0.80
N GLY A 112 -5.26 -35.84 -1.91
CA GLY A 112 -6.70 -36.08 -2.02
C GLY A 112 -7.52 -34.81 -1.77
N THR A 113 -8.35 -34.83 -0.72
CA THR A 113 -9.32 -33.76 -0.40
C THR A 113 -8.93 -32.92 0.82
N ALA A 114 -7.72 -33.09 1.34
CA ALA A 114 -7.22 -32.28 2.44
C ALA A 114 -7.20 -30.79 2.06
N TYR A 115 -7.47 -29.91 3.02
CA TYR A 115 -7.49 -28.46 2.78
C TYR A 115 -6.71 -27.66 3.82
N GLY A 116 -6.14 -28.30 4.85
CA GLY A 116 -5.45 -27.62 5.94
C GLY A 116 -4.19 -28.36 6.38
N GLY A 117 -3.05 -27.70 6.34
CA GLY A 117 -1.78 -28.22 6.83
C GLY A 117 -1.22 -27.29 7.91
N TYR A 118 -0.90 -27.84 9.08
CA TYR A 118 -0.39 -27.08 10.21
C TYR A 118 0.92 -27.70 10.69
N GLY A 119 1.97 -26.88 10.77
CA GLY A 119 3.28 -27.25 11.30
C GLY A 119 3.30 -27.30 12.82
N ASN A 120 4.51 -27.36 13.36
CA ASN A 120 4.82 -27.41 14.78
C ASN A 120 5.89 -26.34 15.12
N SER A 121 6.77 -26.58 16.09
CA SER A 121 7.80 -25.62 16.48
C SER A 121 9.15 -25.83 15.78
N LEU A 122 9.21 -26.71 14.78
CA LEU A 122 10.40 -27.02 13.99
C LEU A 122 10.40 -26.20 12.70
N ASN A 123 11.49 -26.29 11.94
CA ASN A 123 11.49 -25.84 10.56
C ASN A 123 10.75 -26.88 9.71
N ASN A 124 9.51 -26.59 9.35
CA ASN A 124 8.66 -27.50 8.61
C ASN A 124 8.71 -27.27 7.10
N VAL A 125 8.53 -28.35 6.34
CA VAL A 125 8.20 -28.27 4.90
C VAL A 125 6.78 -28.74 4.70
N ILE A 126 5.88 -27.83 4.31
CA ILE A 126 4.46 -28.12 4.13
C ILE A 126 4.10 -27.90 2.67
N SER A 127 3.63 -28.95 2.00
CA SER A 127 3.10 -28.90 0.64
C SER A 127 1.59 -29.13 0.65
N GLY A 128 0.87 -28.21 0.03
CA GLY A 128 -0.53 -28.34 -0.35
C GLY A 128 -0.74 -29.31 -1.51
N ASN A 129 -1.99 -29.37 -1.98
CA ASN A 129 -2.43 -30.08 -3.18
C ASN A 129 -2.98 -29.08 -4.21
N ASP A 130 -3.63 -29.56 -5.28
CA ASP A 130 -4.18 -28.69 -6.34
C ASP A 130 -5.53 -28.01 -5.96
N SER A 131 -5.92 -28.03 -4.69
CA SER A 131 -7.13 -27.37 -4.18
C SER A 131 -6.74 -26.21 -3.26
N ASN A 132 -7.66 -25.27 -3.05
CA ASN A 132 -7.50 -24.19 -2.09
C ASN A 132 -7.13 -24.73 -0.69
N ASN A 133 -5.97 -24.35 -0.18
CA ASN A 133 -5.39 -24.85 1.06
C ASN A 133 -5.11 -23.72 2.06
N TYR A 134 -5.13 -24.09 3.33
CA TYR A 134 -4.69 -23.28 4.44
C TYR A 134 -3.42 -23.89 5.03
N LEU A 135 -2.27 -23.24 4.84
CA LEU A 135 -0.96 -23.73 5.25
C LEU A 135 -0.38 -22.81 6.32
N PHE A 136 -0.13 -23.35 7.51
CA PHE A 136 0.40 -22.60 8.66
C PHE A 136 1.66 -23.28 9.20
N GLY A 137 2.81 -22.60 9.14
CA GLY A 137 4.09 -23.12 9.65
C GLY A 137 4.16 -23.16 11.18
N SER A 138 3.62 -22.12 11.83
CA SER A 138 3.63 -21.87 13.28
C SER A 138 4.91 -21.20 13.78
N SER A 139 5.93 -21.96 14.18
CA SER A 139 7.20 -21.40 14.66
C SER A 139 8.36 -22.18 14.07
N GLY A 140 9.42 -21.49 13.69
CA GLY A 140 10.53 -22.11 12.96
C GLY A 140 10.75 -21.36 11.67
N ASN A 141 11.76 -21.74 10.90
CA ASN A 141 11.96 -21.23 9.55
C ASN A 141 11.34 -22.24 8.58
N ASP A 142 10.09 -21.99 8.23
CA ASP A 142 9.23 -22.89 7.49
C ASP A 142 9.34 -22.66 5.98
N THR A 143 9.05 -23.71 5.21
CA THR A 143 8.86 -23.63 3.76
C THR A 143 7.48 -24.15 3.39
N LEU A 144 6.65 -23.29 2.82
CA LEU A 144 5.27 -23.60 2.45
C LEU A 144 5.11 -23.58 0.93
N TYR A 145 4.47 -24.60 0.37
CA TYR A 145 4.12 -24.71 -1.05
C TYR A 145 2.60 -24.88 -1.19
N GLY A 146 1.88 -23.89 -1.70
CA GLY A 146 0.44 -23.98 -2.00
C GLY A 146 0.14 -24.95 -3.14
N ASN A 147 0.96 -24.85 -4.20
CA ASN A 147 0.84 -25.57 -5.49
C ASN A 147 -0.26 -25.03 -6.38
N GLY A 148 -1.50 -25.48 -6.23
CA GLY A 148 -2.59 -25.09 -7.11
C GLY A 148 -3.85 -24.79 -6.32
N GLY A 149 -4.62 -23.82 -6.79
CA GLY A 149 -5.78 -23.33 -6.05
C GLY A 149 -5.49 -21.97 -5.42
N ASN A 150 -6.50 -21.40 -4.78
CA ASN A 150 -6.36 -20.12 -4.08
C ASN A 150 -6.04 -20.40 -2.63
N ASP A 151 -4.77 -20.30 -2.29
CA ASP A 151 -4.21 -20.75 -1.02
C ASP A 151 -4.07 -19.60 -0.02
N THR A 152 -3.95 -19.97 1.25
CA THR A 152 -3.63 -19.06 2.35
C THR A 152 -2.42 -19.61 3.09
N LEU A 153 -1.31 -18.88 3.00
CA LEU A 153 0.00 -19.27 3.54
C LEU A 153 0.40 -18.30 4.65
N SER A 154 0.79 -18.85 5.80
CA SER A 154 1.35 -18.10 6.92
C SER A 154 2.47 -18.93 7.55
N GLY A 155 3.71 -18.51 7.37
CA GLY A 155 4.85 -19.14 8.05
C GLY A 155 4.72 -19.05 9.57
N GLY A 156 4.27 -17.90 10.07
CA GLY A 156 4.17 -17.65 11.50
C GLY A 156 5.46 -17.01 11.99
N THR A 157 5.93 -17.37 13.18
CA THR A 157 7.17 -16.78 13.69
C THR A 157 8.40 -17.46 13.13
N GLY A 158 9.25 -16.70 12.44
CA GLY A 158 10.53 -17.20 11.97
C GLY A 158 10.93 -16.47 10.70
N ALA A 159 11.93 -16.98 9.99
CA ALA A 159 12.23 -16.49 8.64
C ALA A 159 11.73 -17.52 7.63
N ASP A 160 10.53 -17.28 7.10
CA ASP A 160 9.79 -18.29 6.34
C ASP A 160 9.90 -18.08 4.83
N THR A 161 9.71 -19.14 4.06
CA THR A 161 9.63 -19.06 2.59
C THR A 161 8.30 -19.63 2.12
N MET A 162 7.53 -18.82 1.38
CA MET A 162 6.19 -19.17 0.93
C MET A 162 6.08 -19.09 -0.59
N TYR A 163 5.66 -20.19 -1.21
CA TYR A 163 5.34 -20.32 -2.62
C TYR A 163 3.86 -20.63 -2.76
N GLY A 164 3.06 -19.78 -3.39
CA GLY A 164 1.62 -19.97 -3.56
C GLY A 164 1.37 -20.92 -4.71
N GLY A 165 1.97 -20.62 -5.86
CA GLY A 165 1.79 -21.43 -7.05
C GLY A 165 0.61 -20.92 -7.86
N THR A 166 -0.08 -21.78 -8.63
CA THR A 166 -1.16 -21.29 -9.50
C THR A 166 -2.44 -21.02 -8.74
N GLY A 167 -3.01 -19.83 -8.89
CA GLY A 167 -4.22 -19.39 -8.24
C GLY A 167 -4.03 -17.99 -7.67
N ASN A 168 -5.04 -17.46 -6.99
CA ASN A 168 -4.93 -16.17 -6.31
C ASN A 168 -4.71 -16.41 -4.82
N ASP A 169 -3.47 -16.25 -4.38
CA ASP A 169 -3.00 -16.66 -3.08
C ASP A 169 -2.89 -15.49 -2.10
N ASN A 170 -3.03 -15.82 -0.82
CA ASN A 170 -2.84 -14.89 0.29
C ASN A 170 -1.65 -15.31 1.15
N TYR A 171 -0.74 -14.38 1.37
CA TYR A 171 0.44 -14.54 2.21
C TYR A 171 0.34 -13.69 3.46
N TYR A 172 0.75 -14.23 4.60
CA TYR A 172 0.89 -13.48 5.84
C TYR A 172 2.38 -13.34 6.18
N VAL A 173 2.84 -12.10 6.22
CA VAL A 173 4.23 -11.74 6.53
C VAL A 173 4.28 -10.98 7.85
N ASP A 174 5.04 -11.49 8.80
CA ASP A 174 5.22 -10.86 10.12
C ASP A 174 6.69 -10.70 10.52
N ASN A 175 7.61 -11.28 9.75
CA ASN A 175 9.03 -11.22 10.00
C ASN A 175 9.80 -10.65 8.80
N ALA A 176 10.84 -9.88 9.08
CA ALA A 176 11.70 -9.30 8.04
C ALA A 176 12.50 -10.36 7.26
N GLY A 177 12.59 -11.58 7.78
CA GLY A 177 13.17 -12.73 7.11
C GLY A 177 12.20 -13.50 6.20
N ASP A 178 10.91 -13.16 6.20
CA ASP A 178 9.93 -13.84 5.36
C ASP A 178 10.13 -13.51 3.88
N VAL A 179 9.97 -14.52 3.04
CA VAL A 179 10.12 -14.41 1.58
C VAL A 179 8.89 -15.00 0.90
N VAL A 180 8.19 -14.17 0.13
CA VAL A 180 7.13 -14.58 -0.79
C VAL A 180 7.73 -14.76 -2.18
N ILE A 181 7.51 -15.92 -2.80
CA ILE A 181 8.04 -16.25 -4.12
C ILE A 181 6.89 -16.63 -5.05
N GLU A 182 6.68 -15.80 -6.06
CA GLU A 182 5.72 -16.00 -7.14
C GLU A 182 6.38 -16.02 -8.50
N TYR A 183 5.85 -16.84 -9.42
CA TYR A 183 6.30 -16.89 -10.81
C TYR A 183 5.27 -16.24 -11.75
N ALA A 184 5.72 -15.90 -12.96
CA ALA A 184 4.87 -15.23 -13.92
C ALA A 184 3.66 -16.09 -14.31
N SER A 185 2.49 -15.44 -14.44
CA SER A 185 1.21 -16.06 -14.84
C SER A 185 0.67 -17.11 -13.86
N GLN A 186 0.97 -16.95 -12.57
CA GLN A 186 0.47 -17.84 -11.52
C GLN A 186 -0.83 -17.36 -10.88
N GLY A 187 -1.07 -16.04 -10.83
CA GLY A 187 -2.41 -15.53 -10.56
C GLY A 187 -2.38 -14.05 -10.25
N THR A 188 -3.14 -13.65 -9.23
CA THR A 188 -3.16 -12.29 -8.71
C THR A 188 -3.16 -12.36 -7.20
N ASP A 189 -2.00 -12.07 -6.62
CA ASP A 189 -1.66 -12.52 -5.28
C ASP A 189 -1.59 -11.35 -4.30
N ARG A 190 -1.77 -11.66 -3.02
CA ARG A 190 -1.83 -10.64 -1.96
C ARG A 190 -0.96 -10.98 -0.77
N VAL A 191 -0.17 -9.99 -0.36
CA VAL A 191 0.54 -10.02 0.92
C VAL A 191 -0.23 -9.20 1.94
N TYR A 192 -0.56 -9.81 3.07
CA TYR A 192 -0.91 -9.15 4.31
C TYR A 192 0.34 -9.04 5.17
N SER A 193 0.84 -7.82 5.41
CA SER A 193 2.07 -7.64 6.19
C SER A 193 1.83 -6.86 7.47
N SER A 194 2.34 -7.36 8.60
CA SER A 194 2.31 -6.64 9.88
C SER A 194 3.57 -5.79 10.14
N ILE A 195 4.51 -5.83 9.19
CA ILE A 195 5.74 -5.04 9.13
C ILE A 195 5.80 -4.23 7.83
N SER A 196 6.77 -3.33 7.71
CA SER A 196 7.00 -2.65 6.42
C SER A 196 7.53 -3.65 5.39
N TYR A 197 6.97 -3.65 4.18
CA TYR A 197 7.21 -4.71 3.20
C TYR A 197 7.32 -4.19 1.77
N THR A 198 8.22 -4.80 1.00
CA THR A 198 8.39 -4.56 -0.44
C THR A 198 7.93 -5.79 -1.20
N LEU A 199 7.01 -5.62 -2.14
CA LEU A 199 6.51 -6.72 -2.95
C LEU A 199 7.64 -7.32 -3.80
N GLY A 200 7.76 -8.65 -3.75
CA GLY A 200 8.58 -9.41 -4.68
C GLY A 200 8.03 -9.33 -6.11
N SER A 201 8.79 -9.83 -7.09
CA SER A 201 8.28 -9.92 -8.47
C SER A 201 7.03 -10.80 -8.56
N ASN A 202 6.15 -10.49 -9.51
CA ASN A 202 4.91 -11.25 -9.77
C ASN A 202 3.88 -11.23 -8.62
N VAL A 203 4.01 -10.31 -7.66
CA VAL A 203 2.99 -10.09 -6.63
C VAL A 203 2.33 -8.74 -6.87
N GLU A 204 1.00 -8.71 -6.96
CA GLU A 204 0.26 -7.52 -7.37
C GLU A 204 -0.25 -6.71 -6.18
N ASN A 205 -0.61 -7.36 -5.07
CA ASN A 205 -1.33 -6.68 -3.99
C ASN A 205 -0.59 -6.70 -2.66
N LEU A 206 -0.62 -5.57 -1.95
CA LEU A 206 -0.14 -5.43 -0.58
C LEU A 206 -1.24 -4.83 0.30
N THR A 207 -1.41 -5.37 1.51
CA THR A 207 -2.24 -4.82 2.56
C THR A 207 -1.44 -4.77 3.85
N LEU A 208 -1.17 -3.57 4.34
CA LEU A 208 -0.52 -3.36 5.62
C LEU A 208 -1.51 -3.63 6.77
N THR A 209 -1.01 -4.23 7.83
CA THR A 209 -1.74 -4.58 9.04
C THR A 209 -0.89 -4.26 10.27
N GLY A 210 -1.44 -4.43 11.47
CA GLY A 210 -0.67 -4.31 12.70
C GLY A 210 0.05 -2.95 12.81
N THR A 211 1.38 -3.00 12.96
CA THR A 211 2.25 -1.84 13.17
C THR A 211 3.08 -1.47 11.95
N ALA A 212 2.81 -2.07 10.78
CA ALA A 212 3.48 -1.73 9.54
C ALA A 212 3.29 -0.23 9.24
N TYR A 213 4.32 0.42 8.69
CA TYR A 213 4.25 1.83 8.32
C TYR A 213 4.71 2.10 6.89
N GLY A 214 5.21 1.10 6.17
CA GLY A 214 5.76 1.26 4.82
C GLY A 214 5.34 0.13 3.89
N GLY A 215 4.75 0.48 2.76
CA GLY A 215 4.37 -0.46 1.71
C GLY A 215 5.00 -0.04 0.39
N TYR A 216 5.73 -0.96 -0.24
CA TYR A 216 6.45 -0.68 -1.48
C TYR A 216 6.05 -1.71 -2.55
N GLY A 217 5.63 -1.23 -3.72
CA GLY A 217 5.30 -2.05 -4.89
C GLY A 217 6.54 -2.53 -5.64
N ASN A 218 6.34 -3.02 -6.85
CA ASN A 218 7.36 -3.54 -7.75
C ASN A 218 7.22 -2.86 -9.14
N SER A 219 7.46 -3.59 -10.23
CA SER A 219 7.34 -3.05 -11.60
C SER A 219 6.00 -3.35 -12.27
N LEU A 220 5.04 -3.91 -11.53
CA LEU A 220 3.70 -4.25 -11.99
C LEU A 220 2.72 -3.15 -11.62
N ASN A 221 1.49 -3.27 -12.11
CA ASN A 221 0.39 -2.45 -11.61
C ASN A 221 -0.02 -3.00 -10.24
N ASN A 222 0.39 -2.34 -9.17
CA ASN A 222 0.15 -2.76 -7.81
C ASN A 222 -1.11 -2.14 -7.20
N VAL A 223 -1.74 -2.89 -6.29
CA VAL A 223 -2.75 -2.35 -5.37
C VAL A 223 -2.20 -2.42 -3.96
N ILE A 224 -1.91 -1.25 -3.37
CA ILE A 224 -1.31 -1.15 -2.05
C ILE A 224 -2.30 -0.45 -1.11
N SER A 225 -2.64 -1.10 -0.02
CA SER A 225 -3.49 -0.54 1.02
C SER A 225 -2.73 -0.43 2.34
N GLY A 226 -2.76 0.75 2.95
CA GLY A 226 -2.25 1.04 4.27
C GLY A 226 -3.09 0.42 5.38
N ASN A 227 -2.75 0.74 6.63
CA ASN A 227 -3.54 0.45 7.82
C ASN A 227 -4.09 1.75 8.41
N SER A 228 -4.50 1.76 9.68
CA SER A 228 -5.03 2.96 10.33
C SER A 228 -3.95 3.85 10.97
N SER A 229 -2.69 3.68 10.58
CA SER A 229 -1.55 4.46 11.07
C SER A 229 -0.98 5.25 9.92
N ASN A 230 -0.22 6.29 10.22
CA ASN A 230 0.54 7.04 9.21
C ASN A 230 1.46 6.09 8.41
N ASN A 231 1.25 6.03 7.11
CA ASN A 231 1.91 5.11 6.20
C ASN A 231 2.70 5.83 5.10
N TYR A 232 3.75 5.16 4.64
CA TYR A 232 4.53 5.52 3.47
C TYR A 232 4.26 4.49 2.37
N LEU A 233 3.52 4.86 1.34
CA LEU A 233 3.09 3.97 0.27
C LEU A 233 3.74 4.40 -1.05
N PHE A 234 4.53 3.50 -1.63
CA PHE A 234 5.25 3.73 -2.89
C PHE A 234 4.88 2.65 -3.91
N GLY A 235 4.27 3.01 -5.02
CA GLY A 235 3.91 2.07 -6.10
C GLY A 235 5.13 1.58 -6.91
N ASN A 236 6.10 2.49 -7.11
CA ASN A 236 7.30 2.35 -7.93
C ASN A 236 7.04 2.48 -9.43
N SER A 237 6.86 1.38 -10.17
CA SER A 237 6.67 1.43 -11.62
C SER A 237 5.45 0.62 -11.99
N GLY A 238 4.67 1.11 -12.96
CA GLY A 238 3.40 0.50 -13.31
C GLY A 238 2.29 1.50 -13.06
N ASN A 239 1.06 1.16 -13.42
CA ASN A 239 -0.10 1.99 -13.08
C ASN A 239 -0.68 1.48 -11.76
N ASP A 240 -0.31 2.13 -10.67
CA ASP A 240 -0.57 1.71 -9.31
C ASP A 240 -1.85 2.31 -8.75
N THR A 241 -2.44 1.62 -7.77
CA THR A 241 -3.53 2.15 -6.95
C THR A 241 -3.15 2.07 -5.47
N LEU A 242 -3.08 3.24 -4.82
CA LEU A 242 -2.66 3.38 -3.43
C LEU A 242 -3.83 3.86 -2.56
N TYR A 243 -4.05 3.20 -1.43
CA TYR A 243 -5.03 3.57 -0.41
C TYR A 243 -4.33 3.81 0.93
N GLY A 244 -4.27 5.04 1.42
CA GLY A 244 -3.71 5.36 2.74
C GLY A 244 -4.55 4.81 3.89
N ASN A 245 -5.87 5.02 3.79
CA ASN A 245 -6.92 4.69 4.77
C ASN A 245 -7.06 5.72 5.89
N ASP A 246 -6.65 5.43 7.12
CA ASP A 246 -6.70 6.41 8.21
C ASP A 246 -5.27 6.73 8.63
N GLY A 247 -4.98 7.98 8.95
CA GLY A 247 -3.64 8.42 9.33
C GLY A 247 -3.16 9.54 8.42
N ASN A 248 -2.03 10.15 8.78
CA ASN A 248 -1.39 11.13 7.91
C ASN A 248 -0.39 10.39 7.02
N ASP A 249 -0.80 10.08 5.81
CA ASP A 249 -0.10 9.21 4.90
C ASP A 249 0.76 9.98 3.90
N THR A 250 1.71 9.26 3.30
CA THR A 250 2.54 9.74 2.20
C THR A 250 2.46 8.75 1.07
N LEU A 251 1.89 9.18 -0.05
CA LEU A 251 1.58 8.36 -1.22
C LEU A 251 2.37 8.85 -2.42
N SER A 252 3.04 7.92 -3.11
CA SER A 252 3.71 8.17 -4.38
C SER A 252 3.55 6.94 -5.27
N GLY A 253 2.78 7.07 -6.34
CA GLY A 253 2.66 5.99 -7.33
C GLY A 253 4.00 5.71 -8.02
N GLY A 254 4.75 6.76 -8.34
CA GLY A 254 6.04 6.65 -9.00
C GLY A 254 5.85 6.76 -10.50
N THR A 255 6.58 5.98 -11.30
CA THR A 255 6.42 6.06 -12.75
C THR A 255 5.18 5.30 -13.21
N GLY A 256 4.23 5.99 -13.80
CA GLY A 256 3.03 5.34 -14.33
C GLY A 256 1.88 6.32 -14.40
N ALA A 257 0.68 5.85 -14.71
CA ALA A 257 -0.52 6.64 -14.48
C ALA A 257 -1.22 6.08 -13.25
N ASP A 258 -1.00 6.72 -12.10
CA ASP A 258 -1.35 6.15 -10.80
C ASP A 258 -2.64 6.74 -10.23
N THR A 259 -3.28 6.02 -9.32
CA THR A 259 -4.44 6.51 -8.56
C THR A 259 -4.16 6.46 -7.07
N MET A 260 -4.29 7.59 -6.39
CA MET A 260 -3.98 7.72 -4.96
C MET A 260 -5.20 8.22 -4.19
N TYR A 261 -5.56 7.48 -3.14
CA TYR A 261 -6.59 7.82 -2.15
C TYR A 261 -5.89 7.93 -0.79
N GLY A 262 -5.85 9.09 -0.18
CA GLY A 262 -5.23 9.26 1.14
C GLY A 262 -6.14 8.72 2.22
N GLY A 263 -7.40 9.15 2.23
CA GLY A 263 -8.38 8.69 3.20
C GLY A 263 -8.52 9.70 4.33
N THR A 264 -8.71 9.29 5.58
CA THR A 264 -8.83 10.27 6.68
C THR A 264 -7.46 10.63 7.26
N GLY A 265 -7.25 11.89 7.58
CA GLY A 265 -5.96 12.43 8.02
C GLY A 265 -5.43 13.46 7.04
N ASN A 266 -4.27 14.04 7.34
CA ASN A 266 -3.65 15.05 6.49
C ASN A 266 -2.54 14.39 5.67
N ASP A 267 -2.83 14.14 4.40
CA ASP A 267 -2.04 13.30 3.52
C ASP A 267 -1.15 14.11 2.57
N ASN A 268 -0.08 13.46 2.13
CA ASN A 268 0.85 13.99 1.14
C ASN A 268 0.86 13.09 -0.11
N TYR A 269 0.57 13.68 -1.26
CA TYR A 269 0.61 13.01 -2.57
C TYR A 269 1.80 13.49 -3.38
N TYR A 270 2.50 12.59 -4.06
CA TYR A 270 3.52 12.93 -5.03
C TYR A 270 3.03 12.60 -6.43
N VAL A 271 2.85 13.64 -7.23
CA VAL A 271 2.40 13.57 -8.63
C VAL A 271 3.56 13.90 -9.55
N ASP A 272 4.04 12.90 -10.27
CA ASP A 272 5.16 13.03 -11.21
C ASP A 272 4.78 12.72 -12.66
N ASN A 273 3.59 12.17 -12.88
CA ASN A 273 3.05 11.85 -14.19
C ASN A 273 1.73 12.58 -14.45
N ALA A 274 1.52 13.00 -15.70
CA ALA A 274 0.27 13.65 -16.10
C ALA A 274 -0.97 12.73 -16.05
N GLY A 275 -0.75 11.42 -15.97
CA GLY A 275 -1.79 10.41 -15.77
C GLY A 275 -2.17 10.17 -14.31
N ASP A 276 -1.44 10.73 -13.35
CA ASP A 276 -1.74 10.52 -11.92
C ASP A 276 -3.04 11.21 -11.50
N VAL A 277 -3.81 10.51 -10.67
CA VAL A 277 -5.08 10.97 -10.14
C VAL A 277 -5.04 10.92 -8.62
N VAL A 278 -5.27 12.09 -8.00
CA VAL A 278 -5.49 12.21 -6.55
C VAL A 278 -7.00 12.28 -6.31
N ILE A 279 -7.51 11.42 -5.43
CA ILE A 279 -8.93 11.33 -5.10
C ILE A 279 -9.12 11.55 -3.61
N GLU A 280 -9.80 12.64 -3.27
CA GLU A 280 -10.16 13.00 -1.91
C GLU A 280 -11.68 13.22 -1.75
N TYR A 281 -12.20 12.79 -0.61
CA TYR A 281 -13.60 12.98 -0.23
C TYR A 281 -13.76 14.08 0.81
N ALA A 282 -14.99 14.54 1.01
CA ALA A 282 -15.26 15.61 1.96
C ALA A 282 -14.97 15.17 3.40
N SER A 283 -14.41 16.08 4.21
CA SER A 283 -14.11 15.87 5.64
C SER A 283 -13.06 14.79 5.92
N GLN A 284 -12.12 14.61 5.00
CA GLN A 284 -11.03 13.64 5.12
C GLN A 284 -9.76 14.23 5.70
N GLY A 285 -9.44 15.49 5.43
CA GLY A 285 -8.40 16.18 6.16
C GLY A 285 -8.05 17.52 5.56
N THR A 286 -6.75 17.83 5.62
CA THR A 286 -6.15 18.97 4.92
C THR A 286 -4.91 18.50 4.21
N ASP A 287 -5.04 18.36 2.91
CA ASP A 287 -4.18 17.48 2.13
C ASP A 287 -3.28 18.26 1.21
N ARG A 288 -2.14 17.67 0.84
CA ARG A 288 -1.12 18.32 0.02
C ARG A 288 -0.68 17.49 -1.15
N VAL A 289 -0.72 18.09 -2.32
CA VAL A 289 -0.05 17.56 -3.52
C VAL A 289 1.30 18.23 -3.69
N TYR A 290 2.35 17.42 -3.81
CA TYR A 290 3.64 17.79 -4.37
C TYR A 290 3.64 17.39 -5.84
N SER A 291 3.74 18.37 -6.73
CA SER A 291 3.69 18.11 -8.17
C SER A 291 4.99 18.50 -8.85
N SER A 292 5.57 17.58 -9.63
CA SER A 292 6.72 17.88 -10.50
C SER A 292 6.34 17.97 -11.99
N ILE A 293 5.06 17.78 -12.32
CA ILE A 293 4.59 17.91 -13.70
C ILE A 293 4.46 19.38 -14.10
N PHE A 294 4.59 19.66 -15.39
CA PHE A 294 4.59 21.02 -15.93
C PHE A 294 3.39 21.88 -15.47
N SER A 295 2.20 21.26 -15.38
CA SER A 295 0.95 21.95 -15.07
C SER A 295 0.02 21.02 -14.28
N TYR A 296 -0.36 21.41 -13.06
CA TYR A 296 -1.23 20.62 -12.20
C TYR A 296 -2.40 21.45 -11.65
N THR A 297 -3.58 20.83 -11.62
CA THR A 297 -4.81 21.40 -11.06
C THR A 297 -5.28 20.55 -9.90
N LEU A 298 -5.49 21.15 -8.73
CA LEU A 298 -6.02 20.44 -7.57
C LEU A 298 -7.40 19.86 -7.88
N GLY A 299 -7.57 18.57 -7.55
CA GLY A 299 -8.88 17.94 -7.52
C GLY A 299 -9.76 18.52 -6.41
N SER A 300 -11.05 18.17 -6.42
CA SER A 300 -11.98 18.51 -5.33
C SER A 300 -11.44 18.03 -3.97
N ASN A 301 -11.75 18.76 -2.90
CA ASN A 301 -11.39 18.40 -1.51
C ASN A 301 -9.88 18.36 -1.21
N VAL A 302 -9.02 18.87 -2.10
CA VAL A 302 -7.59 19.02 -1.82
C VAL A 302 -7.29 20.50 -1.58
N GLU A 303 -6.63 20.81 -0.46
CA GLU A 303 -6.41 22.19 -0.02
C GLU A 303 -5.05 22.74 -0.47
N ASN A 304 -4.00 21.93 -0.52
CA ASN A 304 -2.64 22.44 -0.68
C ASN A 304 -1.94 21.90 -1.94
N LEU A 305 -1.22 22.76 -2.64
CA LEU A 305 -0.34 22.42 -3.75
C LEU A 305 1.07 22.97 -3.49
N THR A 306 2.08 22.17 -3.79
CA THR A 306 3.48 22.59 -3.84
C THR A 306 4.08 22.12 -5.15
N LEU A 307 4.48 23.08 -5.99
CA LEU A 307 5.22 22.79 -7.22
C LEU A 307 6.66 22.43 -6.85
N THR A 308 7.23 21.46 -7.55
CA THR A 308 8.59 20.96 -7.33
C THR A 308 9.29 20.73 -8.67
N GLY A 309 10.60 20.54 -8.66
CA GLY A 309 11.36 20.25 -9.87
C GLY A 309 11.19 21.34 -10.95
N SER A 310 10.74 20.94 -12.14
CA SER A 310 10.51 21.83 -13.28
C SER A 310 9.03 22.19 -13.51
N ALA A 311 8.16 21.97 -12.52
CA ALA A 311 6.76 22.37 -12.61
C ALA A 311 6.66 23.90 -12.76
N GLU A 312 5.75 24.37 -13.63
CA GLU A 312 5.60 25.79 -13.92
C GLU A 312 4.20 26.32 -13.60
N ARG A 313 3.16 25.48 -13.54
CA ARG A 313 1.78 25.95 -13.38
C ARG A 313 1.05 25.20 -12.29
N GLY A 314 0.44 25.96 -11.39
CA GLY A 314 -0.41 25.46 -10.31
C GLY A 314 -1.78 26.11 -10.35
N TYR A 315 -2.82 25.30 -10.30
CA TYR A 315 -4.20 25.76 -10.26
C TYR A 315 -4.89 25.18 -9.01
N GLY A 316 -5.52 26.04 -8.21
CA GLY A 316 -6.40 25.64 -7.12
C GLY A 316 -7.76 25.15 -7.60
N ASN A 317 -8.70 25.03 -6.68
CA ASN A 317 -10.06 24.59 -6.91
C ASN A 317 -11.06 25.66 -6.39
N SER A 318 -12.14 25.27 -5.73
CA SER A 318 -13.13 26.20 -5.16
C SER A 318 -12.99 26.37 -3.63
N LEU A 319 -11.96 25.77 -3.03
CA LEU A 319 -11.65 25.82 -1.61
C LEU A 319 -10.65 26.95 -1.35
N ASN A 320 -10.42 27.23 -0.07
CA ASN A 320 -9.31 28.10 0.31
C ASN A 320 -8.00 27.32 0.15
N ASN A 321 -7.28 27.55 -0.93
CA ASN A 321 -6.07 26.82 -1.25
C ASN A 321 -4.80 27.49 -0.74
N VAL A 322 -3.79 26.70 -0.41
CA VAL A 322 -2.40 27.18 -0.25
C VAL A 322 -1.55 26.59 -1.37
N ILE A 323 -1.09 27.46 -2.27
CA ILE A 323 -0.32 27.07 -3.44
C ILE A 323 1.07 27.69 -3.35
N SER A 324 2.09 26.84 -3.25
CA SER A 324 3.50 27.24 -3.29
C SER A 324 4.13 26.86 -4.61
N GLY A 325 4.81 27.81 -5.25
CA GLY A 325 5.72 27.58 -6.34
C GLY A 325 7.08 27.02 -5.87
N ASN A 326 8.00 26.92 -6.83
CA ASN A 326 9.39 26.48 -6.68
C ASN A 326 10.35 27.64 -7.02
N SER A 327 11.56 27.33 -7.50
CA SER A 327 12.57 28.34 -7.87
C SER A 327 12.54 28.74 -9.35
N SER A 328 11.56 28.24 -10.10
CA SER A 328 11.32 28.56 -11.51
C SER A 328 10.20 29.59 -11.62
N ASN A 329 10.11 30.28 -12.75
CA ASN A 329 9.00 31.17 -13.05
C ASN A 329 7.67 30.39 -13.03
N ASN A 330 6.81 30.67 -12.06
CA ASN A 330 5.57 29.94 -11.85
C ASN A 330 4.34 30.78 -12.18
N TYR A 331 3.31 30.11 -12.69
CA TYR A 331 1.98 30.67 -12.92
C TYR A 331 1.01 30.02 -11.94
N LEU A 332 0.63 30.77 -10.90
CA LEU A 332 -0.22 30.29 -9.81
C LEU A 332 -1.61 30.92 -9.92
N TYR A 333 -2.63 30.07 -9.96
CA TYR A 333 -4.03 30.47 -10.04
C TYR A 333 -4.77 29.90 -8.82
N GLY A 334 -5.29 30.76 -7.95
CA GLY A 334 -6.09 30.34 -6.80
C GLY A 334 -7.43 29.73 -7.20
N ASN A 335 -8.07 30.36 -8.20
CA ASN A 335 -9.46 30.11 -8.60
C ASN A 335 -10.43 30.57 -7.51
N GLY A 336 -11.37 29.75 -7.06
CA GLY A 336 -12.40 30.20 -6.12
C GLY A 336 -11.99 29.92 -4.68
N GLY A 337 -12.34 30.80 -3.75
CA GLY A 337 -11.95 30.66 -2.34
C GLY A 337 -11.05 31.80 -1.89
N ASN A 338 -10.68 31.82 -0.61
CA ASN A 338 -9.68 32.75 -0.08
C ASN A 338 -8.31 32.06 -0.12
N ASP A 339 -7.53 32.35 -1.15
CA ASP A 339 -6.32 31.59 -1.44
C ASP A 339 -5.06 32.23 -0.86
N THR A 340 -4.02 31.42 -0.65
CA THR A 340 -2.66 31.88 -0.38
C THR A 340 -1.74 31.38 -1.47
N LEU A 341 -1.23 32.29 -2.29
CA LEU A 341 -0.29 32.01 -3.37
C LEU A 341 1.10 32.51 -2.98
N ILE A 342 2.09 31.62 -3.07
CA ILE A 342 3.49 31.90 -2.74
C ILE A 342 4.31 31.54 -3.98
N GLY A 343 4.88 32.54 -4.68
CA GLY A 343 5.64 32.33 -5.93
C GLY A 343 6.92 31.55 -5.69
N GLY A 344 7.76 32.03 -4.78
CA GLY A 344 8.99 31.36 -4.38
C GLY A 344 10.20 32.10 -4.92
N GLY A 345 10.87 31.54 -5.93
CA GLY A 345 11.91 32.24 -6.65
C GLY A 345 11.69 32.16 -8.15
N GLY A 346 12.23 33.10 -8.90
CA GLY A 346 11.91 33.25 -10.31
C GLY A 346 10.95 34.42 -10.51
N ASN A 347 10.59 34.69 -11.76
CA ASN A 347 9.63 35.74 -12.08
C ASN A 347 8.24 35.12 -12.15
N ASP A 348 7.46 35.28 -11.09
CA ASP A 348 6.21 34.58 -10.90
C ASP A 348 5.00 35.39 -11.35
N TYR A 349 3.94 34.70 -11.73
CA TYR A 349 2.63 35.26 -12.02
C TYR A 349 1.63 34.71 -11.01
N LEU A 350 1.14 35.57 -10.12
CA LEU A 350 0.22 35.19 -9.05
C LEU A 350 -1.16 35.79 -9.32
N ASN A 351 -2.16 34.91 -9.43
CA ASN A 351 -3.54 35.28 -9.70
C ASN A 351 -4.47 34.57 -8.71
N GLY A 352 -4.89 35.27 -7.66
CA GLY A 352 -5.87 34.77 -6.70
C GLY A 352 -7.32 34.75 -7.19
N PHE A 353 -7.63 35.31 -8.37
CA PHE A 353 -9.02 35.57 -8.73
C PHE A 353 -9.88 34.33 -8.97
N GLY A 354 -11.10 34.38 -8.42
CA GLY A 354 -12.22 33.50 -8.72
C GLY A 354 -13.49 34.23 -9.15
N SER A 355 -14.63 33.72 -8.69
CA SER A 355 -15.97 34.16 -9.14
C SER A 355 -16.83 34.74 -8.01
N GLY A 356 -16.22 35.05 -6.85
CA GLY A 356 -16.92 35.37 -5.62
C GLY A 356 -16.39 36.57 -4.84
N GLN A 357 -16.61 36.52 -3.51
CA GLN A 357 -16.15 37.52 -2.53
C GLN A 357 -14.95 36.91 -1.82
N GLU A 358 -13.78 37.10 -2.42
CA GLU A 358 -12.58 36.33 -2.10
C GLU A 358 -11.49 37.26 -1.57
N TYR A 359 -10.70 36.78 -0.62
CA TYR A 359 -9.63 37.52 0.05
C TYR A 359 -8.33 36.75 -0.05
N ASP A 360 -7.63 36.97 -1.15
CA ASP A 360 -6.41 36.22 -1.46
C ASP A 360 -5.18 36.89 -0.84
N LEU A 361 -4.19 36.07 -0.52
CA LEU A 361 -2.87 36.48 -0.07
C LEU A 361 -1.84 36.10 -1.13
N LEU A 362 -1.16 37.09 -1.68
CA LEU A 362 -0.17 36.92 -2.74
C LEU A 362 1.20 37.32 -2.22
N THR A 363 2.16 36.40 -2.25
CA THR A 363 3.55 36.60 -1.85
C THR A 363 4.43 36.18 -3.03
N GLY A 364 5.10 37.12 -3.68
CA GLY A 364 5.90 36.84 -4.88
C GLY A 364 7.16 36.05 -4.54
N GLY A 365 7.92 36.52 -3.56
CA GLY A 365 9.22 35.97 -3.22
C GLY A 365 10.35 36.68 -3.96
N LEU A 366 11.29 35.92 -4.54
CA LEU A 366 12.47 36.46 -5.20
C LEU A 366 12.26 36.53 -6.72
N GLY A 367 12.27 37.73 -7.30
CA GLY A 367 12.30 37.91 -8.74
C GLY A 367 11.43 39.07 -9.17
N ALA A 368 11.24 39.23 -10.47
CA ALA A 368 10.37 40.26 -11.01
C ALA A 368 8.95 39.69 -11.16
N ASP A 369 8.15 39.82 -10.11
CA ASP A 369 6.86 39.14 -10.02
C ASP A 369 5.72 39.98 -10.58
N THR A 370 4.66 39.30 -11.03
CA THR A 370 3.43 39.91 -11.51
C THR A 370 2.26 39.48 -10.65
N PHE A 371 1.70 40.43 -9.91
CA PHE A 371 0.52 40.23 -9.07
C PHE A 371 -0.72 40.71 -9.82
N ALA A 372 -1.63 39.80 -10.12
CA ALA A 372 -2.88 40.15 -10.78
C ALA A 372 -3.92 40.61 -9.73
N VAL A 373 -4.42 41.86 -9.83
CA VAL A 373 -5.50 42.45 -8.98
C VAL A 373 -6.62 43.11 -9.84
N GLY A 374 -7.91 42.97 -9.49
CA GLY A 374 -9.03 43.17 -10.45
C GLY A 374 -10.30 42.36 -10.16
N SER A 375 -11.25 42.31 -11.11
CA SER A 375 -12.51 41.54 -11.00
C SER A 375 -12.76 40.60 -12.19
N GLY A 376 -13.64 39.61 -12.05
CA GLY A 376 -14.02 38.72 -13.16
C GLY A 376 -14.88 39.40 -14.24
N ASN A 377 -14.92 38.79 -15.43
CA ASN A 377 -15.77 39.25 -16.54
C ASN A 377 -17.25 39.28 -16.12
N GLY A 378 -17.88 40.47 -16.12
CA GLY A 378 -19.30 40.66 -15.78
C GLY A 378 -19.61 40.91 -14.30
N VAL A 379 -18.61 41.06 -13.44
CA VAL A 379 -18.81 41.41 -12.02
C VAL A 379 -19.14 42.90 -11.87
N GLN A 380 -20.23 43.21 -11.18
CA GLN A 380 -20.44 44.56 -10.66
C GLN A 380 -19.56 44.74 -9.42
N TYR A 381 -18.70 45.75 -9.43
CA TYR A 381 -17.93 46.09 -8.24
C TYR A 381 -18.91 46.53 -7.14
N THR A 382 -18.96 45.75 -6.06
CA THR A 382 -19.85 45.96 -4.91
C THR A 382 -19.07 46.15 -3.60
N GLY A 383 -17.73 46.19 -3.66
CA GLY A 383 -16.85 46.44 -2.51
C GLY A 383 -16.61 45.23 -1.62
N LEU A 384 -16.66 44.00 -2.14
CA LEU A 384 -16.63 42.78 -1.35
C LEU A 384 -15.63 41.78 -1.98
N GLY A 385 -14.44 41.64 -1.37
CA GLY A 385 -13.32 40.82 -1.85
C GLY A 385 -12.17 41.63 -2.47
N TYR A 386 -10.92 41.29 -2.13
CA TYR A 386 -9.70 41.92 -2.66
C TYR A 386 -8.46 41.03 -2.42
N ALA A 387 -7.48 41.11 -3.33
CA ALA A 387 -6.19 40.44 -3.13
C ALA A 387 -5.24 41.31 -2.29
N THR A 388 -4.47 40.66 -1.42
CA THR A 388 -3.44 41.31 -0.59
C THR A 388 -2.05 40.87 -1.02
N ILE A 389 -1.27 41.81 -1.54
CA ILE A 389 0.13 41.61 -1.90
C ILE A 389 1.00 41.91 -0.67
N THR A 390 1.87 40.97 -0.30
CA THR A 390 2.60 41.01 0.99
C THR A 390 4.01 41.55 0.90
N ASP A 391 4.66 41.46 -0.26
CA ASP A 391 6.11 41.65 -0.42
C ASP A 391 6.53 42.43 -1.67
N PHE A 392 5.61 43.20 -2.26
CA PHE A 392 5.88 43.97 -3.48
C PHE A 392 7.18 44.80 -3.44
N SER A 393 8.03 44.60 -4.43
CA SER A 393 9.38 45.14 -4.54
C SER A 393 9.68 45.73 -5.91
N ARG A 394 9.68 47.07 -5.99
CA ARG A 394 10.11 47.78 -7.21
C ARG A 394 11.57 47.54 -7.58
N ALA A 395 12.40 47.19 -6.59
CA ALA A 395 13.81 46.94 -6.80
C ALA A 395 14.05 45.61 -7.53
N GLU A 396 13.21 44.62 -7.27
CA GLU A 396 13.27 43.29 -7.91
C GLU A 396 12.57 43.28 -9.27
N GLY A 397 11.65 44.22 -9.50
CA GLY A 397 11.07 44.47 -10.83
C GLY A 397 9.57 44.26 -10.88
N ASP A 398 8.94 44.07 -9.73
CA ASP A 398 7.55 43.66 -9.61
C ASP A 398 6.57 44.58 -10.34
N LYS A 399 5.46 43.97 -10.73
CA LYS A 399 4.35 44.58 -11.45
C LYS A 399 3.04 44.17 -10.82
N ILE A 400 2.11 45.12 -10.81
CA ILE A 400 0.71 44.86 -10.50
C ILE A 400 -0.03 44.87 -11.82
N GLN A 401 -0.65 43.75 -12.17
CA GLN A 401 -1.47 43.63 -13.36
C GLN A 401 -2.94 43.88 -13.00
N LEU A 402 -3.55 44.87 -13.63
CA LEU A 402 -4.98 45.12 -13.49
C LEU A 402 -5.75 44.33 -14.54
N LEU A 403 -6.52 43.33 -14.11
CA LEU A 403 -7.34 42.50 -15.00
C LEU A 403 -8.76 43.03 -15.16
N TYR A 404 -9.31 42.86 -16.38
CA TYR A 404 -10.72 43.08 -16.73
C TYR A 404 -11.26 44.49 -16.43
N LEU A 405 -10.45 45.52 -16.66
CA LEU A 405 -10.87 46.91 -16.57
C LEU A 405 -11.25 47.43 -17.98
N PRO A 406 -12.53 47.76 -18.25
CA PRO A 406 -12.96 48.28 -19.55
C PRO A 406 -12.34 49.63 -19.92
N ASP A 407 -11.93 50.44 -18.93
CA ASP A 407 -11.28 51.73 -19.14
C ASP A 407 -10.03 51.87 -18.24
N ASN A 408 -8.83 51.90 -18.84
CA ASN A 408 -7.54 52.01 -18.14
C ASN A 408 -7.33 53.30 -17.31
N ASN A 409 -8.30 54.22 -17.31
CA ASN A 409 -8.18 55.56 -16.71
C ASN A 409 -8.98 55.76 -15.40
N GLN A 410 -9.57 54.70 -14.82
CA GLN A 410 -10.46 54.81 -13.64
C GLN A 410 -9.96 54.11 -12.37
N TYR A 411 -8.66 53.85 -12.24
CA TYR A 411 -8.09 53.40 -10.97
C TYR A 411 -7.61 54.57 -10.12
N SER A 412 -7.70 54.43 -8.80
CA SER A 412 -7.11 55.38 -7.84
C SER A 412 -6.38 54.65 -6.72
N LEU A 413 -5.44 55.33 -6.08
CA LEU A 413 -4.66 54.80 -4.96
C LEU A 413 -5.03 55.54 -3.69
N GLY A 414 -5.13 54.83 -2.57
CA GLY A 414 -5.43 55.39 -1.26
C GLY A 414 -4.53 54.79 -0.18
N SER A 415 -4.13 55.61 0.79
CA SER A 415 -3.39 55.15 1.97
C SER A 415 -4.33 54.82 3.12
N GLY A 416 -4.05 53.77 3.87
CA GLY A 416 -4.89 53.32 4.99
C GLY A 416 -4.28 52.14 5.72
N ASN A 417 -5.02 51.58 6.67
CA ASN A 417 -4.58 50.40 7.43
C ASN A 417 -5.57 49.27 7.13
N TRP A 418 -5.17 48.35 6.25
CA TRP A 418 -5.99 47.25 5.75
C TRP A 418 -5.38 45.89 6.14
N GLY A 419 -4.79 45.81 7.35
CA GLY A 419 -4.13 44.59 7.79
C GLY A 419 -3.43 44.62 9.16
N GLY A 420 -3.38 45.77 9.85
CA GLY A 420 -3.02 45.83 11.26
C GLY A 420 -1.54 46.07 11.61
N SER A 421 -0.68 46.38 10.63
CA SER A 421 0.66 46.92 10.95
C SER A 421 0.55 48.42 11.31
N SER A 422 1.58 48.97 11.95
CA SER A 422 1.70 50.41 12.21
C SER A 422 2.10 51.22 10.96
N ALA A 423 2.40 50.56 9.84
CA ALA A 423 2.69 51.19 8.55
C ALA A 423 1.40 51.44 7.75
N LEU A 424 1.44 52.41 6.83
CA LEU A 424 0.33 52.70 5.92
C LEU A 424 0.42 51.78 4.69
N ASP A 425 -0.61 50.95 4.50
CA ASP A 425 -0.79 50.12 3.32
C ASP A 425 -1.29 50.99 2.13
N THR A 426 -1.07 50.51 0.91
CA THR A 426 -1.63 51.14 -0.31
C THR A 426 -2.81 50.33 -0.83
N GLY A 427 -4.00 50.90 -0.76
CA GLY A 427 -5.21 50.37 -1.39
C GLY A 427 -5.30 50.79 -2.86
N ILE A 428 -5.68 49.84 -3.71
CA ILE A 428 -5.92 50.01 -5.14
C ILE A 428 -7.43 49.97 -5.35
N PHE A 429 -7.98 51.03 -5.91
CA PHE A 429 -9.41 51.21 -6.09
C PHE A 429 -9.77 51.31 -7.57
N TYR A 430 -10.89 50.69 -7.96
CA TYR A 430 -11.51 50.89 -9.27
C TYR A 430 -12.96 51.30 -9.08
N ASN A 431 -13.36 52.45 -9.65
CA ASN A 431 -14.70 53.03 -9.47
C ASN A 431 -15.18 53.18 -8.01
N GLY A 432 -14.25 53.30 -7.06
CA GLY A 432 -14.52 53.47 -5.64
C GLY A 432 -14.45 52.17 -4.83
N ASP A 433 -14.38 51.03 -5.49
CA ASP A 433 -14.28 49.72 -4.84
C ASP A 433 -12.82 49.30 -4.66
N LEU A 434 -12.51 48.73 -3.50
CA LEU A 434 -11.18 48.20 -3.18
C LEU A 434 -10.97 46.88 -3.92
N ILE A 435 -9.95 46.80 -4.78
CA ILE A 435 -9.66 45.63 -5.61
C ILE A 435 -8.32 44.97 -5.27
N GLY A 436 -7.47 45.66 -4.50
CA GLY A 436 -6.20 45.12 -4.06
C GLY A 436 -5.59 45.97 -2.95
N VAL A 437 -4.77 45.35 -2.11
CA VAL A 437 -3.98 46.00 -1.07
C VAL A 437 -2.54 45.58 -1.22
N VAL A 438 -1.63 46.53 -1.14
CA VAL A 438 -0.20 46.27 -1.04
C VAL A 438 0.26 46.62 0.36
N ARG A 439 0.76 45.63 1.10
CA ARG A 439 1.18 45.80 2.50
C ARG A 439 2.55 46.47 2.60
N ASP A 440 2.71 47.25 3.68
CA ASP A 440 4.00 47.82 4.14
C ASP A 440 4.87 48.41 3.02
N THR A 441 4.26 49.24 2.18
CA THR A 441 4.91 49.67 0.95
C THR A 441 6.05 50.65 1.18
N THR A 442 7.13 50.46 0.43
CA THR A 442 7.89 51.60 -0.11
C THR A 442 7.10 52.27 -1.25
N THR A 443 5.90 52.80 -0.99
CA THR A 443 4.98 53.56 -1.90
C THR A 443 4.77 53.06 -3.34
N VAL A 444 3.71 52.29 -3.60
CA VAL A 444 3.19 52.08 -4.97
C VAL A 444 2.55 53.38 -5.46
N SER A 445 2.99 53.97 -6.57
CA SER A 445 2.50 55.31 -6.99
C SER A 445 2.77 55.71 -8.43
N LEU A 446 3.51 54.91 -9.21
CA LEU A 446 3.93 55.29 -10.56
C LEU A 446 3.29 54.38 -11.61
N GLN A 447 3.02 54.92 -12.80
CA GLN A 447 2.47 54.16 -13.93
C GLN A 447 3.32 52.91 -14.27
N GLN A 448 4.63 52.96 -14.02
CA GLN A 448 5.56 51.85 -14.26
C GLN A 448 5.35 50.63 -13.33
N ASP A 449 4.65 50.81 -12.21
CA ASP A 449 4.35 49.74 -11.24
C ASP A 449 3.17 48.89 -11.74
N PHE A 450 2.44 49.37 -12.75
CA PHE A 450 1.23 48.74 -13.27
C PHE A 450 1.40 48.24 -14.72
N THR A 451 0.79 47.10 -15.00
CA THR A 451 0.50 46.64 -16.36
C THR A 451 -1.00 46.51 -16.56
N PHE A 452 -1.48 46.85 -17.75
CA PHE A 452 -2.91 46.89 -18.06
C PHE A 452 -3.22 45.84 -19.12
N VAL A 453 -4.16 44.94 -18.84
CA VAL A 453 -4.66 43.97 -19.81
C VAL A 453 -6.13 44.27 -20.07
N SER A 454 -6.40 44.98 -21.16
CA SER A 454 -7.76 45.19 -21.68
C SER A 454 -8.19 44.00 -22.52
N LEU A 455 -9.42 43.51 -22.37
CA LEU A 455 -10.02 42.68 -23.42
C LEU A 455 -10.25 43.55 -24.66
N ALA A 456 -9.65 43.17 -25.79
CA ALA A 456 -10.26 43.48 -27.06
C ALA A 456 -11.66 42.84 -27.03
N VAL A 457 -12.68 43.66 -27.11
CA VAL A 457 -14.07 43.20 -27.26
C VAL A 457 -14.11 42.36 -28.55
N GLY A 458 -14.20 41.04 -28.40
CA GLY A 458 -14.18 40.06 -29.48
C GLY A 458 -15.18 38.96 -29.23
#